data_AF-A0A2U2ADG1-F1
#
_entry.id   AF-A0A2U2ADG1-F1
#
_cell.length_a   1.000
_cell.length_b   1.000
_cell.length_c   1.000
_cell.angle_alpha   90.00
_cell.angle_beta   90.00
_cell.angle_gamma   90.00
#
_symmetry.space_group_name_H-M   'P 1'
#
loop_
_entity.id
_entity.type
_entity.pdbx_description
1 polymer ?
#
loop_
_entity_poly.entity_id
_entity_poly.type
_entity_poly.pdbx_seq_one_letter_code
_entity_poly.pdbx_strand_id
1 'polypeptide(L)'
;MINPETGEALVEFPCHFAFKVTGENTPEFEETIIALMTEVDPNLDHDRIKRNLSKTGKYLSLTIDVYVTEQGHIDKVYELLKDEKRVLFAI
;
A
#
# COMPACT_ATOMS: atom_id res chain seq x y z
N MET A 1 11.36 18.80 21.19
CA MET A 1 10.55 19.74 20.40
C MET A 1 9.31 18.98 19.97
N ILE A 2 8.12 19.44 20.35
CA ILE A 2 6.83 18.79 20.07
C ILE A 2 5.95 19.85 19.40
N ASN A 3 5.37 19.55 18.24
CA ASN A 3 4.48 20.48 17.54
C ASN A 3 3.01 20.24 17.98
N PRO A 4 2.28 21.25 18.48
CA PRO A 4 1.02 21.05 19.21
C PRO A 4 -0.28 21.02 18.37
N GLU A 5 -0.24 20.89 17.04
CA GLU A 5 -1.45 21.07 16.20
C GLU A 5 -2.06 19.80 15.57
N THR A 6 -1.39 18.64 15.56
CA THR A 6 -1.90 17.44 14.85
C THR A 6 -1.72 16.08 15.53
N GLY A 7 -1.06 15.98 16.68
CA GLY A 7 -1.24 14.84 17.60
C GLY A 7 -0.92 13.42 17.11
N GLU A 8 -0.28 13.17 15.97
CA GLU A 8 0.16 11.82 15.54
C GLU A 8 1.58 11.82 14.95
N ALA A 9 2.23 10.67 15.09
CA ALA A 9 3.64 10.50 15.45
C ALA A 9 4.71 10.97 14.44
N LEU A 10 5.90 11.23 15.01
CA LEU A 10 7.19 11.23 14.33
C LEU A 10 7.41 9.89 13.61
N VAL A 11 7.05 9.79 12.33
CA VAL A 11 7.53 8.69 11.50
C VAL A 11 9.00 8.98 11.20
N GLU A 12 9.91 8.16 11.72
CA GLU A 12 11.33 8.22 11.38
C GLU A 12 11.54 7.58 10.01
N PHE A 13 11.78 8.43 9.00
CA PHE A 13 12.12 7.98 7.67
C PHE A 13 13.64 7.79 7.55
N PRO A 14 14.10 6.82 6.74
CA PRO A 14 13.31 5.91 5.91
C PRO A 14 12.78 4.69 6.69
N CYS A 15 11.56 4.26 6.39
CA CYS A 15 10.92 3.11 7.04
C CYS A 15 10.25 2.21 5.99
N HIS A 16 9.97 0.97 6.36
CA HIS A 16 9.14 0.08 5.57
C HIS A 16 7.71 0.20 6.05
N PHE A 17 6.80 0.58 5.14
CA PHE A 17 5.40 0.72 5.46
C PHE A 17 4.62 -0.37 4.72
N ALA A 18 3.90 -1.19 5.49
CA ALA A 18 3.10 -2.27 4.95
C ALA A 18 1.71 -1.76 4.58
N PHE A 19 1.42 -1.66 3.28
CA PHE A 19 0.11 -1.29 2.77
C PHE A 19 -0.72 -2.55 2.55
N LYS A 20 -1.87 -2.63 3.20
CA LYS A 20 -2.81 -3.74 3.00
C LYS A 20 -3.99 -3.29 2.17
N VAL A 21 -4.03 -3.74 0.93
CA VAL A 21 -5.07 -3.43 -0.05
C VAL A 21 -5.94 -4.66 -0.24
N THR A 22 -7.25 -4.50 -0.22
CA THR A 22 -8.21 -5.57 -0.54
C THR A 22 -9.08 -5.12 -1.68
N GLY A 23 -9.18 -5.96 -2.70
CA GLY A 23 -9.99 -5.70 -3.89
C GLY A 23 -10.61 -6.98 -4.44
N GLU A 24 -11.17 -6.86 -5.64
CA GLU A 24 -11.66 -8.01 -6.38
C GLU A 24 -10.50 -8.94 -6.77
N ASN A 25 -10.72 -10.26 -6.70
CA ASN A 25 -9.71 -11.25 -7.05
C ASN A 25 -9.58 -11.37 -8.58
N THR A 26 -8.96 -10.37 -9.21
CA THR A 26 -8.62 -10.38 -10.64
C THR A 26 -7.11 -10.23 -10.83
N PRO A 27 -6.53 -10.89 -11.86
CA PRO A 27 -5.10 -10.77 -12.14
C PRO A 27 -4.71 -9.32 -12.42
N GLU A 28 -5.57 -8.58 -13.12
CA GLU A 28 -5.37 -7.16 -13.40
C GLU A 28 -5.29 -6.32 -12.13
N PHE A 29 -6.09 -6.64 -11.09
CA PHE A 29 -6.03 -5.90 -9.82
C PHE A 29 -4.66 -6.04 -9.18
N GLU A 30 -4.15 -7.27 -9.07
CA GLU A 30 -2.80 -7.49 -8.53
C GLU A 30 -1.75 -6.74 -9.34
N GLU A 31 -1.73 -6.92 -10.66
CA GLU A 31 -0.74 -6.26 -11.53
C GLU A 31 -0.77 -4.74 -11.38
N THR A 32 -1.97 -4.13 -11.32
CA THR A 32 -2.11 -2.69 -11.10
C THR A 32 -1.55 -2.28 -9.74
N ILE A 33 -1.92 -2.95 -8.65
CA ILE A 33 -1.43 -2.57 -7.31
C ILE A 33 0.10 -2.69 -7.25
N ILE A 34 0.68 -3.76 -7.79
CA ILE A 34 2.14 -3.96 -7.80
C ILE A 34 2.82 -2.85 -8.61
N ALA A 35 2.26 -2.48 -9.78
CA ALA A 35 2.80 -1.39 -10.59
C ALA A 35 2.79 -0.05 -9.84
N LEU A 36 1.67 0.30 -9.19
CA LEU A 36 1.54 1.53 -8.39
C LEU A 36 2.54 1.58 -7.23
N MET A 37 2.75 0.46 -6.54
CA MET A 37 3.73 0.37 -5.45
C MET A 37 5.17 0.46 -5.96
N THR A 38 5.44 -0.11 -7.15
CA THR A 38 6.76 -0.05 -7.80
C THR A 38 7.10 1.38 -8.27
N GLU A 39 6.10 2.21 -8.59
CA GLU A 39 6.32 3.63 -8.89
C GLU A 39 6.86 4.44 -7.70
N VAL A 40 6.58 3.97 -6.47
CA VAL A 40 7.01 4.62 -5.22
C VAL A 40 8.29 3.97 -4.70
N ASP A 41 8.35 2.64 -4.71
CA ASP A 41 9.53 1.86 -4.36
C ASP A 41 9.98 1.00 -5.56
N PRO A 42 10.92 1.49 -6.38
CA PRO A 42 11.43 0.74 -7.53
C PRO A 42 12.26 -0.49 -7.13
N ASN A 43 12.59 -0.64 -5.85
CA ASN A 43 13.27 -1.82 -5.30
C ASN A 43 12.27 -2.81 -4.66
N LEU A 44 10.97 -2.62 -4.88
CA LEU A 44 9.94 -3.51 -4.36
C LEU A 44 10.13 -4.92 -4.94
N ASP A 45 10.51 -5.85 -4.07
CA ASP A 45 10.63 -7.25 -4.44
C ASP A 45 9.30 -7.98 -4.30
N HIS A 46 9.05 -8.96 -5.17
CA HIS A 46 7.83 -9.76 -5.15
C HIS A 46 7.69 -10.59 -3.85
N ASP A 47 8.78 -10.88 -3.14
CA ASP A 47 8.77 -11.53 -1.83
C ASP A 47 8.10 -10.66 -0.75
N ARG A 48 8.15 -9.33 -0.92
CA ARG A 48 7.50 -8.36 -0.02
C ARG A 48 6.00 -8.22 -0.28
N ILE A 49 5.45 -9.01 -1.20
CA ILE A 49 4.06 -8.95 -1.62
C ILE A 49 3.36 -10.23 -1.14
N LYS A 50 2.61 -10.10 -0.05
CA LYS A 50 1.82 -11.20 0.50
C LYS A 50 0.42 -11.16 -0.08
N ARG A 51 0.03 -12.25 -0.71
CA ARG A 51 -1.29 -12.46 -1.29
C ARG A 51 -2.11 -13.33 -0.35
N ASN A 52 -3.31 -12.89 -0.02
CA ASN A 52 -4.24 -13.64 0.80
C ASN A 52 -5.61 -13.65 0.16
N LEU A 53 -6.07 -14.83 -0.26
CA LEU A 53 -7.40 -15.01 -0.82
C LEU A 53 -8.44 -15.02 0.29
N SER A 54 -9.57 -14.38 0.04
CA SER A 54 -10.72 -14.45 0.94
C SER A 54 -11.30 -15.88 0.95
N LYS A 55 -12.00 -16.23 2.02
CA LYS A 55 -12.59 -17.57 2.23
C LYS A 55 -13.49 -18.04 1.07
N THR A 56 -14.11 -17.11 0.35
CA THR A 56 -14.99 -17.39 -0.79
C THR A 56 -14.28 -17.28 -2.15
N GLY A 57 -13.00 -16.89 -2.18
CA GLY A 57 -12.23 -16.66 -3.42
C GLY A 57 -12.64 -15.41 -4.22
N LYS A 58 -13.64 -14.64 -3.73
CA LYS A 58 -14.16 -13.45 -4.41
C LYS A 58 -13.22 -12.24 -4.30
N TYR A 59 -12.49 -12.12 -3.19
CA TYR A 59 -11.64 -10.97 -2.88
C TYR A 59 -10.21 -11.40 -2.65
N LEU A 60 -9.27 -10.55 -3.06
CA LEU A 60 -7.85 -10.72 -2.86
C LEU A 60 -7.35 -9.60 -1.95
N SER A 61 -6.70 -9.96 -0.87
CA SER A 61 -5.97 -9.04 0.01
C SER A 61 -4.49 -9.12 -0.31
N LEU A 62 -3.90 -8.00 -0.67
CA LEU A 62 -2.48 -7.82 -0.92
C LEU A 62 -1.89 -7.05 0.27
N THR A 63 -0.78 -7.52 0.81
CA THR A 63 0.03 -6.78 1.78
C THR A 63 1.39 -6.52 1.15
N ILE A 64 1.71 -5.26 0.90
CA ILE A 64 2.93 -4.84 0.22
C ILE A 64 3.76 -4.01 1.18
N ASP A 65 4.98 -4.47 1.48
CA ASP A 65 5.97 -3.70 2.24
C ASP A 65 6.73 -2.75 1.30
N VAL A 66 6.36 -1.47 1.33
CA VAL A 66 6.95 -0.42 0.49
C VAL A 66 7.98 0.36 1.30
N TYR A 67 9.16 0.58 0.72
CA TYR A 67 10.17 1.45 1.32
C TYR A 67 9.81 2.92 1.13
N VAL A 68 9.48 3.61 2.23
CA VAL A 68 9.11 5.03 2.22
C VAL A 68 10.22 5.86 2.87
N THR A 69 10.68 6.86 2.14
CA THR A 69 11.74 7.80 2.59
C THR A 69 11.16 9.12 3.10
N GLU A 70 9.87 9.36 2.88
CA GLU A 70 9.17 10.57 3.29
C GLU A 70 7.66 10.33 3.35
N GLN A 71 6.95 11.23 4.05
CA GLN A 71 5.50 11.19 4.16
C GLN A 71 4.78 11.31 2.80
N GLY A 72 5.39 12.02 1.84
CA GLY A 72 4.85 12.19 0.49
C GLY A 72 4.70 10.88 -0.27
N HIS A 73 5.57 9.89 -0.02
CA HIS A 73 5.45 8.56 -0.61
C HIS A 73 4.19 7.84 -0.10
N ILE A 74 3.92 7.93 1.20
CA ILE A 74 2.74 7.32 1.83
C ILE A 74 1.45 7.94 1.26
N ASP A 75 1.40 9.27 1.22
CA ASP A 75 0.24 10.01 0.70
C ASP A 75 -0.03 9.66 -0.77
N LYS A 76 1.03 9.62 -1.59
CA LYS A 76 0.94 9.21 -3.00
C LYS A 76 0.40 7.79 -3.15
N VAL A 77 0.86 6.84 -2.34
CA VAL A 77 0.33 5.46 -2.36
C VAL A 77 -1.17 5.46 -2.05
N TYR A 78 -1.61 6.12 -0.98
CA TYR A 78 -3.03 6.15 -0.63
C TYR A 78 -3.90 6.82 -1.71
N GLU A 79 -3.43 7.91 -2.33
CA GLU A 79 -4.16 8.58 -3.41
C GLU A 79 -4.26 7.69 -4.66
N LEU A 80 -3.18 6.99 -5.04
CA LEU A 80 -3.21 6.03 -6.15
C LEU A 80 -4.17 4.86 -5.88
N LEU A 81 -4.14 4.32 -4.66
CA LEU A 81 -5.06 3.25 -4.24
C LEU A 81 -6.51 3.70 -4.22
N LYS A 82 -6.77 4.96 -3.89
CA LYS A 82 -8.11 5.54 -3.82
C LYS A 82 -8.68 5.89 -5.20
N ASP A 83 -7.83 6.22 -6.17
CA ASP A 83 -8.24 6.38 -7.57
C ASP A 83 -8.62 5.04 -8.22
N GLU A 84 -7.98 3.94 -7.77
CA GLU A 84 -8.27 2.60 -8.26
C GLU A 84 -9.64 2.09 -7.79
N LYS A 85 -10.63 2.14 -8.68
CA LYS A 85 -12.03 1.76 -8.41
C LYS A 85 -12.22 0.30 -7.96
N ARG A 86 -11.24 -0.56 -8.25
CA ARG A 86 -11.25 -1.99 -7.86
C ARG A 86 -10.81 -2.20 -6.41
N VAL A 87 -10.21 -1.20 -5.77
CA VAL A 87 -9.87 -1.22 -4.34
C VAL A 87 -11.16 -1.07 -3.52
N LEU A 88 -11.43 -2.05 -2.68
CA LEU A 88 -12.56 -2.02 -1.76
C LEU A 88 -12.16 -1.45 -0.40
N PHE A 89 -10.92 -1.72 0.02
CA PHE A 89 -10.40 -1.30 1.31
C PHE A 89 -8.88 -1.24 1.29
N ALA A 90 -8.30 -0.16 1.80
CA ALA A 90 -6.85 -0.01 1.99
C ALA A 90 -6.58 0.47 3.42
N ILE A 91 -5.64 -0.16 4.11
CA ILE A 91 -5.10 0.29 5.41
C ILE A 91 -3.59 0.26 5.39
#